data_AF-A0A815CQD9-F1
#
_entry.id   AF-A0A815CQD9-F1
#
_cell.length_a   1.000
_cell.length_b   1.000
_cell.length_c   1.000
_cell.angle_alpha   90.00
_cell.angle_beta   90.00
_cell.angle_gamma   90.00
#
_symmetry.space_group_name_H-M   'P 1'
#
loop_
_entity.id
_entity.type
_entity.pdbx_description
1 polymer ?
#
loop_
_entity_poly.entity_id
_entity_poly.type
_entity_poly.pdbx_seq_one_letter_code
_entity_poly.pdbx_strand_id
1 'polypeptide(L)'
;MVNAQYMPFIQDARYNKQTKAIDIQVQYSGGCAEHEFQLKVGSCRETYPVQCDAKLIDLTVNDYCDAIVSREVSISTQSIGLDDGYYAGNKQTKTIDIQVQYSGGCAEHEFQLKVGSCRETYPVQCDAKLIDLTVNDYCDAIVSREVSISTQSIGLDDGYYAGATIQIYGGANTKAKFVLS
;
A
#
# COMPACT_ATOMS: atom_id res chain seq x y z
N MET A 1 -40.75 -25.17 -15.01
CA MET A 1 -39.53 -25.05 -15.84
C MET A 1 -38.72 -23.93 -15.20
N VAL A 2 -37.52 -24.22 -14.71
CA VAL A 2 -36.67 -23.19 -14.09
C VAL A 2 -36.09 -22.38 -15.26
N ASN A 3 -36.51 -21.13 -15.40
CA ASN A 3 -35.92 -20.22 -16.38
C ASN A 3 -34.43 -20.15 -16.05
N ALA A 4 -33.58 -20.50 -17.01
CA ALA A 4 -32.14 -20.32 -16.88
C ALA A 4 -31.90 -18.82 -16.77
N GLN A 5 -31.82 -18.32 -15.56
CA GLN A 5 -31.51 -16.92 -15.26
C GLN A 5 -30.09 -16.70 -15.78
N TYR A 6 -29.95 -16.03 -16.93
CA TYR A 6 -28.62 -15.82 -17.51
C TYR A 6 -27.85 -14.90 -16.58
N MET A 7 -26.75 -15.42 -16.05
CA MET A 7 -25.85 -14.63 -15.22
C MET A 7 -25.23 -13.52 -16.08
N PRO A 8 -25.05 -12.30 -15.52
CA PRO A 8 -24.35 -11.24 -16.22
C PRO A 8 -22.96 -11.71 -16.64
N PHE A 9 -22.62 -11.46 -17.90
CA PHE A 9 -21.34 -11.78 -18.53
C PHE A 9 -20.52 -10.51 -18.71
N ILE A 10 -19.29 -10.52 -18.20
CA ILE A 10 -18.35 -9.41 -18.36
C ILE A 10 -17.59 -9.60 -19.67
N GLN A 11 -17.74 -8.67 -20.60
CA GLN A 11 -17.00 -8.65 -21.86
C GLN A 11 -15.62 -7.99 -21.69
N ASP A 12 -15.58 -6.89 -20.93
CA ASP A 12 -14.38 -6.11 -20.66
C ASP A 12 -14.54 -5.37 -19.32
N ALA A 13 -13.43 -5.07 -18.65
CA ALA A 13 -13.42 -4.27 -17.44
C ALA A 13 -12.12 -3.47 -17.37
N ARG A 14 -12.23 -2.15 -17.14
CA ARG A 14 -11.09 -1.23 -17.12
C ARG A 14 -11.18 -0.29 -15.94
N TYR A 15 -10.04 -0.06 -15.30
CA TYR A 15 -9.95 0.96 -14.27
C TYR A 15 -9.77 2.34 -14.88
N ASN A 16 -10.66 3.27 -14.54
CA ASN A 16 -10.61 4.65 -14.93
C ASN A 16 -10.05 5.51 -13.78
N LYS A 17 -8.79 5.91 -13.94
CA LYS A 17 -8.04 6.68 -12.94
C LYS A 17 -8.64 8.06 -12.66
N GLN A 18 -9.32 8.67 -13.64
CA GLN A 18 -9.86 10.02 -13.49
C GLN A 18 -11.12 10.02 -12.63
N THR A 19 -12.00 9.06 -12.86
CA THR A 19 -13.27 8.92 -12.14
C THR A 19 -13.17 8.02 -10.92
N LYS A 20 -12.03 7.34 -10.73
CA LYS A 20 -11.82 6.32 -9.69
C LYS A 20 -12.95 5.27 -9.72
N ALA A 21 -13.19 4.76 -10.91
CA ALA A 21 -14.24 3.77 -11.15
C ALA A 21 -13.70 2.62 -11.99
N ILE A 22 -14.33 1.46 -11.87
CA ILE A 22 -14.15 0.33 -12.77
C ILE A 22 -15.30 0.40 -13.78
N ASP A 23 -14.95 0.67 -15.04
CA ASP A 23 -15.88 0.69 -16.16
C ASP A 23 -15.97 -0.74 -16.71
N ILE A 24 -17.16 -1.35 -16.61
CA ILE A 24 -17.41 -2.75 -16.95
C ILE A 24 -18.39 -2.81 -18.11
N GLN A 25 -17.96 -3.42 -19.21
CA GLN A 25 -18.84 -3.79 -20.31
C GLN A 25 -19.53 -5.12 -19.95
N VAL A 26 -20.82 -5.04 -19.63
CA VAL A 26 -21.62 -6.18 -19.18
C VAL A 26 -22.72 -6.50 -20.18
N GLN A 27 -22.89 -7.79 -20.45
CA GLN A 27 -23.99 -8.34 -21.22
C GLN A 27 -24.85 -9.20 -20.30
N TYR A 28 -26.16 -9.01 -20.30
CA TYR A 28 -27.09 -9.75 -19.44
C TYR A 28 -28.43 -9.97 -20.14
N SER A 29 -29.21 -10.95 -19.67
CA SER A 29 -30.60 -11.13 -20.09
C SER A 29 -31.53 -10.33 -19.18
N GLY A 30 -32.53 -9.67 -19.75
CA GLY A 30 -33.34 -8.66 -19.10
C GLY A 30 -33.27 -7.33 -19.87
N GLY A 31 -33.99 -6.31 -19.42
CA GLY A 31 -33.97 -4.96 -19.99
C GLY A 31 -35.28 -4.19 -19.84
N CYS A 32 -36.31 -4.80 -19.26
CA CYS A 32 -37.60 -4.14 -19.07
C CYS A 32 -37.75 -3.52 -17.68
N ALA A 33 -36.90 -3.94 -16.74
CA ALA A 33 -36.68 -3.27 -15.47
C ALA A 33 -35.36 -2.50 -15.49
N GLU A 34 -35.20 -1.54 -14.59
CA GLU A 34 -33.90 -0.94 -14.34
C GLU A 34 -33.02 -1.97 -13.62
N HIS A 35 -31.86 -2.25 -14.20
CA HIS A 35 -30.89 -3.13 -13.55
C HIS A 35 -29.93 -2.37 -12.66
N GLU A 36 -29.66 -2.92 -11.49
CA GLU A 36 -28.61 -2.45 -10.57
C GLU A 36 -27.52 -3.51 -10.44
N PHE A 37 -26.26 -3.09 -10.56
CA PHE A 37 -25.11 -3.98 -10.41
C PHE A 37 -24.25 -3.57 -9.24
N GLN A 38 -23.78 -4.57 -8.51
CA GLN A 38 -22.81 -4.40 -7.44
C GLN A 38 -21.57 -5.26 -7.73
N LEU A 39 -20.38 -4.68 -7.56
CA LEU A 39 -19.14 -5.45 -7.55
C LEU A 39 -18.83 -5.87 -6.11
N LYS A 40 -18.77 -7.17 -5.86
CA LYS A 40 -18.37 -7.72 -4.57
C LYS A 40 -16.93 -8.20 -4.66
N VAL A 41 -16.04 -7.56 -3.92
CA VAL A 41 -14.64 -7.97 -3.79
C VAL A 41 -14.55 -9.12 -2.79
N GLY A 42 -13.90 -10.21 -3.19
CA GLY A 42 -13.65 -11.40 -2.40
C GLY A 42 -12.31 -11.35 -1.69
N SER A 43 -11.65 -12.50 -1.58
CA SER A 43 -10.29 -12.58 -1.05
C SER A 43 -9.29 -11.83 -1.94
N CYS A 44 -8.40 -11.08 -1.29
CA CYS A 44 -7.22 -10.53 -1.92
C CYS A 44 -6.01 -11.41 -1.62
N ARG A 45 -5.20 -11.67 -2.64
CA ARG A 45 -3.88 -12.28 -2.48
C ARG A 45 -2.91 -11.16 -2.14
N GLU A 46 -2.04 -11.42 -1.17
CA GLU A 46 -0.91 -10.56 -0.81
C GLU A 46 0.21 -10.68 -1.87
N THR A 47 -0.13 -10.40 -3.14
CA THR A 47 0.80 -10.32 -4.26
C THR A 47 1.16 -8.87 -4.54
N TYR A 48 2.19 -8.63 -5.35
CA TYR A 48 2.47 -7.30 -5.90
C TYR A 48 2.45 -7.34 -7.43
N PRO A 49 1.45 -6.71 -8.10
CA PRO A 49 0.33 -5.98 -7.51
C PRO A 49 -0.63 -6.90 -6.74
N VAL A 50 -1.35 -6.35 -5.75
CA VAL A 50 -2.40 -7.08 -5.02
C VAL A 50 -3.46 -7.51 -6.01
N GLN A 51 -3.79 -8.79 -6.00
CA GLN A 51 -4.82 -9.36 -6.87
C GLN A 51 -6.00 -9.79 -6.01
N CYS A 52 -7.16 -9.19 -6.23
CA CYS A 52 -8.39 -9.57 -5.55
C CYS A 52 -9.33 -10.27 -6.52
N ASP A 53 -9.98 -11.33 -6.03
CA ASP A 53 -11.13 -11.88 -6.74
C ASP A 53 -12.29 -10.91 -6.63
N ALA A 54 -13.04 -10.70 -7.71
CA ALA A 54 -14.23 -9.86 -7.69
C ALA A 54 -15.37 -10.53 -8.45
N LYS A 55 -16.60 -10.34 -7.98
CA LYS A 55 -17.80 -10.86 -8.61
C LYS A 55 -18.78 -9.73 -8.86
N LEU A 56 -19.23 -9.58 -10.10
CA LEU A 56 -20.34 -8.71 -10.44
C LEU A 56 -21.65 -9.43 -10.10
N ILE A 57 -22.52 -8.74 -9.37
CA ILE A 57 -23.81 -9.26 -8.91
C ILE A 57 -24.89 -8.36 -9.50
N ASP A 58 -25.86 -8.97 -10.17
CA ASP A 58 -27.10 -8.32 -10.56
C ASP A 58 -28.05 -8.32 -9.35
N LEU A 59 -28.48 -7.14 -8.91
CA LEU A 59 -29.40 -6.96 -7.78
C LEU A 59 -30.87 -6.80 -8.23
N THR A 60 -31.12 -6.88 -9.53
CA THR A 60 -32.44 -6.65 -10.10
C THR A 60 -33.43 -7.71 -9.65
N VAL A 61 -34.60 -7.25 -9.20
CA VAL A 61 -35.72 -8.12 -8.84
C VAL A 61 -36.82 -7.87 -9.86
N ASN A 62 -37.50 -8.94 -10.29
CA ASN A 62 -38.67 -8.88 -11.18
C ASN A 62 -38.40 -8.37 -12.61
N ASP A 63 -37.31 -8.81 -13.25
CA ASP A 63 -37.20 -8.68 -14.70
C ASP A 63 -37.64 -9.97 -15.41
N TYR A 64 -38.72 -9.85 -16.18
CA TYR A 64 -39.41 -10.98 -16.80
C TYR A 64 -39.29 -11.01 -18.32
N CYS A 65 -38.44 -10.16 -18.92
CA CYS A 65 -38.29 -10.13 -20.36
C CYS A 65 -36.98 -10.71 -20.87
N ASP A 66 -37.06 -11.43 -21.99
CA ASP A 66 -35.94 -12.16 -22.61
C ASP A 66 -35.16 -11.29 -23.61
N ALA A 67 -34.89 -10.04 -23.25
CA ALA A 67 -34.00 -9.19 -24.03
C ALA A 67 -32.55 -9.47 -23.67
N ILE A 68 -31.63 -9.37 -24.63
CA ILE A 68 -30.19 -9.37 -24.34
C ILE A 68 -29.72 -7.92 -24.44
N VAL A 69 -29.22 -7.39 -23.32
CA VAL A 69 -28.75 -6.01 -23.22
C VAL A 69 -27.24 -6.02 -23.00
N SER A 70 -26.55 -5.12 -23.70
CA SER A 70 -25.14 -4.81 -23.49
C SER A 70 -25.03 -3.36 -23.04
N ARG A 71 -24.37 -3.11 -21.92
CA ARG A 71 -24.17 -1.75 -21.42
C ARG A 71 -22.85 -1.61 -20.68
N GLU A 72 -22.37 -0.39 -20.60
CA GLU A 72 -21.30 -0.01 -19.68
C GLU A 72 -21.87 0.31 -18.30
N VAL A 73 -21.21 -0.19 -17.27
CA VAL A 73 -21.53 0.12 -15.87
C VAL A 73 -20.26 0.61 -15.21
N SER A 74 -20.31 1.83 -14.66
CA SER A 74 -19.22 2.40 -13.89
C SER A 74 -19.46 2.18 -12.41
N ILE A 75 -18.60 1.40 -11.75
CA ILE A 75 -18.67 1.14 -10.32
C ILE A 75 -17.53 1.87 -9.63
N SER A 76 -17.88 2.80 -8.76
CA SER A 76 -16.93 3.57 -7.96
C SER A 76 -16.03 2.66 -7.11
N THR A 77 -14.72 2.93 -7.05
CA THR A 77 -13.82 2.20 -6.16
C THR A 77 -14.11 2.47 -4.69
N GLN A 78 -14.72 3.62 -4.37
CA GLN A 78 -15.10 4.00 -3.00
C GLN A 78 -16.12 3.01 -2.43
N SER A 79 -17.13 2.66 -3.23
CA SER A 79 -18.24 1.82 -2.78
C SER A 79 -17.84 0.36 -2.53
N ILE A 80 -16.65 -0.04 -2.98
CA ILE A 80 -16.11 -1.39 -2.83
C ILE A 80 -14.84 -1.44 -1.97
N GLY A 81 -14.51 -0.34 -1.29
CA GLY A 81 -13.33 -0.26 -0.44
C GLY A 81 -12.00 -0.42 -1.20
N LEU A 82 -12.02 -0.22 -2.52
CA LEU A 82 -10.84 -0.18 -3.39
C LEU A 82 -10.37 1.24 -3.67
N ASP A 83 -10.96 2.24 -3.02
CA ASP A 83 -10.36 3.56 -2.97
C ASP A 83 -8.91 3.45 -2.58
N ASP A 84 -8.08 4.36 -3.11
CA ASP A 84 -6.62 4.48 -3.03
C ASP A 84 -6.04 4.36 -1.59
N GLY A 85 -6.38 3.28 -0.90
CA GLY A 85 -6.89 3.27 0.48
C GLY A 85 -6.58 1.95 1.17
N TYR A 86 -6.30 0.89 0.41
CA TYR A 86 -5.24 -0.05 0.79
C TYR A 86 -3.82 0.56 0.60
N TYR A 87 -3.76 1.80 0.06
CA TYR A 87 -2.62 2.74 0.09
C TYR A 87 -2.89 4.02 0.93
N ALA A 88 -4.06 4.16 1.53
CA ALA A 88 -4.42 5.22 2.49
C ALA A 88 -5.16 4.63 3.70
N GLY A 89 -4.76 3.43 4.13
CA GLY A 89 -4.74 3.16 5.55
C GLY A 89 -3.92 4.30 6.12
N ASN A 90 -4.48 5.04 7.08
CA ASN A 90 -3.79 6.01 7.94
C ASN A 90 -2.29 6.02 7.59
N LYS A 91 -1.79 7.06 6.90
CA LYS A 91 -0.34 7.33 6.90
C LYS A 91 0.03 7.68 8.35
N GLN A 92 -0.12 6.72 9.27
CA GLN A 92 0.76 6.57 10.39
C GLN A 92 2.12 6.56 9.73
N THR A 93 2.81 7.67 9.89
CA THR A 93 4.22 7.79 9.56
C THR A 93 4.87 6.60 10.25
N LYS A 94 5.15 5.54 9.49
CA LYS A 94 5.84 4.38 10.03
C LYS A 94 7.24 4.87 10.34
N THR A 95 7.64 4.77 11.60
CA THR A 95 8.97 5.16 12.04
C THR A 95 9.80 3.91 12.28
N ILE A 96 11.09 4.02 12.01
CA ILE A 96 12.10 3.09 12.49
C ILE A 96 12.71 3.78 13.70
N ASP A 97 12.48 3.21 14.88
CA ASP A 97 13.03 3.71 16.13
C ASP A 97 14.38 3.03 16.39
N ILE A 98 15.43 3.83 16.51
CA ILE A 98 16.82 3.36 16.63
C ILE A 98 17.40 3.91 17.93
N GLN A 99 17.82 3.01 18.81
CA GLN A 99 18.60 3.38 19.99
C GLN A 99 20.04 3.69 19.57
N VAL A 100 20.44 4.95 19.75
CA VAL A 100 21.77 5.44 19.40
C VAL A 100 22.51 5.88 20.66
N GLN A 101 23.81 5.63 20.68
CA GLN A 101 24.72 6.18 21.68
C GLN A 101 25.86 6.92 20.97
N TYR A 102 26.11 8.18 21.30
CA TYR A 102 27.15 8.98 20.64
C TYR A 102 27.92 9.85 21.62
N SER A 103 29.14 10.24 21.24
CA SER A 103 29.93 11.22 21.98
C SER A 103 29.66 12.64 21.46
N GLY A 104 29.32 13.56 22.35
CA GLY A 104 28.79 14.89 22.05
C GLY A 104 27.76 15.29 23.10
N GLY A 105 26.96 16.30 22.83
CA GLY A 105 25.79 16.64 23.66
C GLY A 105 25.59 18.13 23.92
N CYS A 106 26.49 18.98 23.41
CA CYS A 106 26.29 20.43 23.46
C CYS A 106 25.61 20.97 22.22
N ALA A 107 25.74 20.29 21.08
CA ALA A 107 25.01 20.59 19.88
C ALA A 107 23.76 19.70 19.76
N GLU A 108 22.80 20.17 18.99
CA GLU A 108 21.68 19.32 18.59
C GLU A 108 22.19 18.31 17.54
N HIS A 109 22.04 17.02 17.84
CA HIS A 109 22.43 15.97 16.91
C HIS A 109 21.33 15.71 15.88
N GLU A 110 21.65 15.74 14.58
CA GLU A 110 20.73 15.37 13.51
C GLU A 110 21.18 14.04 12.89
N PHE A 111 20.26 13.07 12.80
CA PHE A 111 20.56 11.74 12.27
C PHE A 111 19.78 11.50 10.98
N GLN A 112 20.48 10.98 9.97
CA GLN A 112 19.89 10.55 8.71
C GLN A 112 20.17 9.07 8.47
N LEU A 113 19.14 8.31 8.12
CA LEU A 113 19.29 6.93 7.64
C LEU A 113 19.36 6.95 6.11
N LYS A 114 20.46 6.48 5.54
CA LYS A 114 20.61 6.30 4.10
C LYS A 114 20.47 4.82 3.75
N VAL A 115 19.42 4.48 3.04
CA VAL A 115 19.21 3.14 2.50
C VAL A 115 20.15 2.94 1.31
N GLY A 116 20.90 1.85 1.34
CA GLY A 116 21.79 1.41 0.29
C GLY A 116 21.07 0.49 -0.70
N SER A 117 21.80 -0.47 -1.24
CA SER A 117 21.23 -1.46 -2.15
C SER A 117 20.31 -2.42 -1.38
N CYS A 118 19.17 -2.74 -1.98
CA CYS A 118 18.30 -3.81 -1.53
C CYS A 118 18.50 -5.05 -2.40
N ARG A 119 18.50 -6.21 -1.77
CA ARG A 119 18.49 -7.52 -2.43
C ARG A 119 17.03 -7.94 -2.59
N GLU A 120 16.67 -8.31 -3.82
CA GLU A 120 15.35 -8.83 -4.17
C GLU A 120 15.17 -10.28 -3.67
N THR A 121 15.25 -10.47 -2.35
CA THR A 121 14.91 -11.72 -1.67
C THR A 121 13.47 -11.67 -1.18
N TYR A 122 12.94 -12.81 -0.71
CA TYR A 122 11.64 -12.86 -0.04
C TYR A 122 11.83 -13.29 1.43
N PRO A 123 11.75 -12.36 2.40
CA PRO A 123 11.49 -10.92 2.26
C PRO A 123 12.68 -10.12 1.70
N VAL A 124 12.43 -8.89 1.23
CA VAL A 124 13.47 -7.96 0.74
C VAL A 124 14.47 -7.66 1.85
N GLN A 125 15.75 -7.63 1.53
CA GLN A 125 16.82 -7.32 2.47
C GLN A 125 17.56 -6.07 2.04
N CYS A 126 17.56 -5.03 2.87
CA CYS A 126 18.23 -3.77 2.56
C CYS A 126 19.34 -3.48 3.58
N ASP A 127 20.48 -3.01 3.10
CA ASP A 127 21.50 -2.42 3.96
C ASP A 127 21.23 -0.92 4.10
N ALA A 128 21.37 -0.36 5.30
CA ALA A 128 21.21 1.06 5.57
C ALA A 128 22.35 1.59 6.44
N LYS A 129 22.71 2.87 6.26
CA LYS A 129 23.73 3.54 7.06
C LYS A 129 23.10 4.68 7.84
N LEU A 130 23.24 4.64 9.17
CA LEU A 130 22.90 5.78 10.00
C LEU A 130 24.07 6.76 9.99
N ILE A 131 23.78 8.03 9.72
CA ILE A 131 24.75 9.11 9.58
C ILE A 131 24.37 10.21 10.57
N ASP A 132 25.32 10.57 11.43
CA ASP A 132 25.27 11.80 12.23
C ASP A 132 25.69 12.97 11.33
N LEU A 133 24.79 13.92 11.11
CA LEU A 133 25.01 15.10 10.28
C LEU A 133 25.58 16.27 11.07
N THR A 134 25.73 16.12 12.39
CA THR A 134 26.15 17.23 13.25
C THR A 134 27.62 17.56 13.07
N VAL A 135 27.85 18.84 12.86
CA VAL A 135 29.18 19.44 12.73
C VAL A 135 29.50 20.22 14.00
N ASN A 136 30.77 20.22 14.41
CA ASN A 136 31.28 21.05 15.51
C ASN A 136 30.67 20.77 16.91
N ASP A 137 30.40 19.51 17.27
CA ASP A 137 30.20 19.14 18.68
C ASP A 137 31.54 18.72 19.33
N TYR A 138 32.05 19.62 20.16
CA TYR A 138 33.33 19.50 20.87
C TYR A 138 33.16 19.00 22.31
N CYS A 139 31.94 18.66 22.74
CA CYS A 139 31.71 18.20 24.09
C CYS A 139 31.96 16.70 24.23
N ASP A 140 32.59 16.31 25.35
CA ASP A 140 32.94 14.93 25.67
C ASP A 140 31.91 14.30 26.63
N ALA A 141 30.62 14.38 26.28
CA ALA A 141 29.58 13.62 26.97
C ALA A 141 29.19 12.39 26.14
N ILE A 142 28.73 11.33 26.81
CA ILE A 142 28.15 10.16 26.15
C ILE A 142 26.64 10.26 26.30
N VAL A 143 25.95 10.45 25.19
CA VAL A 143 24.49 10.58 25.15
C VAL A 143 23.90 9.30 24.56
N SER A 144 22.84 8.79 25.17
CA SER A 144 22.04 7.69 24.63
C SER A 144 20.61 8.18 24.45
N ARG A 145 20.03 7.96 23.27
CA ARG A 145 18.64 8.34 22.99
C ARG A 145 18.04 7.50 21.87
N GLU A 146 16.72 7.55 21.78
CA GLU A 146 15.99 7.02 20.63
C GLU A 146 15.94 8.05 19.51
N VAL A 147 16.10 7.58 18.26
CA VAL A 147 15.90 8.37 17.05
C VAL A 147 14.82 7.69 16.21
N SER A 148 13.72 8.40 15.99
CA SER A 148 12.63 7.94 15.13
C SER A 148 12.80 8.48 13.70
N ILE A 149 12.93 7.59 12.73
CA ILE A 149 13.13 7.95 11.32
C ILE A 149 11.93 7.49 10.50
N SER A 150 11.27 8.42 9.81
CA SER A 150 10.15 8.10 8.93
C SER A 150 10.57 7.18 7.79
N THR A 151 9.88 6.07 7.57
CA THR A 151 10.11 5.21 6.40
C THR A 151 9.85 5.95 5.10
N GLN A 152 8.95 6.95 5.11
CA GLN A 152 8.66 7.78 3.94
C GLN A 152 9.86 8.66 3.56
N SER A 153 10.60 9.21 4.53
CA SER A 153 11.76 10.07 4.23
C SER A 153 12.93 9.30 3.62
N ILE A 154 12.91 7.97 3.72
CA ILE A 154 13.95 7.07 3.21
C ILE A 154 13.45 6.17 2.06
N GLY A 155 12.23 6.40 1.56
CA GLY A 155 11.67 5.67 0.41
C GLY A 155 11.30 4.21 0.69
N LEU A 156 11.02 3.87 1.96
CA LEU A 156 10.60 2.54 2.41
C LEU A 156 9.12 2.50 2.82
N ASP A 157 8.30 3.43 2.33
CA ASP A 157 6.86 3.49 2.63
C ASP A 157 5.99 2.69 1.65
N ASP A 158 6.56 2.15 0.56
CA ASP A 158 5.87 1.26 -0.38
C ASP A 158 5.67 -0.15 0.22
N GLY A 159 4.56 -0.80 -0.15
CA GLY A 159 4.27 -2.20 0.16
C GLY A 159 5.34 -3.18 -0.35
N TYR A 160 6.16 -2.82 -1.34
CA TYR A 160 7.34 -3.60 -1.74
C TYR A 160 8.27 -3.95 -0.56
N TYR A 161 8.35 -3.08 0.45
CA TYR A 161 9.18 -3.28 1.65
C TYR A 161 8.40 -3.87 2.83
N ALA A 162 7.16 -4.33 2.64
CA ALA A 162 6.40 -4.97 3.70
C ALA A 162 7.11 -6.25 4.18
N GLY A 163 7.44 -6.31 5.48
CA GLY A 163 8.20 -7.42 6.06
C GLY A 163 9.69 -7.44 5.69
N ALA A 164 10.20 -6.37 5.05
CA ALA A 164 11.61 -6.27 4.71
C ALA A 164 12.50 -6.30 5.97
N THR A 165 13.68 -6.88 5.82
CA THR A 165 14.73 -6.82 6.85
C THR A 165 15.70 -5.70 6.51
N ILE A 166 15.89 -4.76 7.45
CA ILE A 166 16.84 -3.65 7.30
C ILE A 166 18.01 -3.88 8.24
N GLN A 167 19.21 -4.00 7.67
CA GLN A 167 20.45 -4.06 8.45
C GLN A 167 21.05 -2.66 8.52
N ILE A 168 21.18 -2.11 9.73
CA ILE A 168 21.66 -0.75 9.93
C ILE A 168 23.11 -0.76 10.43
N TYR A 169 23.96 -0.01 9.74
CA TYR A 169 25.39 0.13 10.03
C TYR A 169 25.74 1.57 10.39
N GLY A 170 26.84 1.75 11.13
CA GLY A 170 27.39 3.07 11.41
C GLY A 170 28.11 3.62 10.19
N GLY A 171 27.85 4.87 9.82
CA GLY A 171 28.63 5.55 8.79
C GLY A 171 30.08 5.76 9.24
N ALA A 172 31.02 5.80 8.29
CA ALA A 172 32.46 5.94 8.57
C ALA A 172 32.87 7.23 9.32
N ASN A 173 31.94 8.18 9.48
CA ASN A 173 32.14 9.45 10.18
C ASN A 173 31.21 9.61 11.40
N THR A 174 30.49 8.58 11.81
CA THR A 174 29.57 8.70 12.95
C THR A 174 30.29 8.44 14.26
N LYS A 175 30.32 9.43 15.14
CA LYS A 175 30.67 9.24 16.56
C LYS A 175 29.60 8.43 17.33
N ALA A 176 28.53 8.03 16.64
CA ALA A 176 27.47 7.18 17.14
C ALA A 176 27.77 5.69 16.98
N LYS A 177 27.47 4.93 18.03
CA LYS A 177 27.46 3.46 18.10
C LYS A 177 26.03 3.00 18.37
N PHE A 178 25.68 1.84 17.84
CA PHE A 178 24.40 1.18 18.08
C PHE A 178 24.44 0.46 19.43
N VAL A 179 23.36 0.56 20.17
CA VAL A 179 23.11 -0.30 21.33
C VAL A 179 21.97 -1.22 20.92
N LEU A 180 22.31 -2.48 20.60
CA LEU A 180 21.30 -3.53 20.44
C LEU A 180 20.67 -3.75 21.82
N SER A 181 19.40 -3.39 21.95
CA SER A 181 18.54 -3.80 23.07
C SER A 181 17.93 -5.17 22.82
#